data_AF-A0A0R3X9I9-F1
#
_entry.id   AF-A0A0R3X9I9-F1
#
_cell.length_a   1.000
_cell.length_b   1.000
_cell.length_c   1.000
_cell.angle_alpha   90.00
_cell.angle_beta   90.00
_cell.angle_gamma   90.00
#
_symmetry.space_group_name_H-M   'P 1'
#
loop_
_entity.id
_entity.type
_entity.pdbx_description
1 polymer ?
#
loop_
_entity_poly.entity_id
_entity_poly.type
_entity_poly.pdbx_seq_one_letter_code
_entity_poly.pdbx_strand_id
1 'polypeptide(L)'
;MTMRHESWNRFCQNTSNRLAIEALQLFKAHLNDNRQDDQPGCGREFLDSICLGIRKKFELSLSQRYFVSKEDCTKFHISKGWFSPWCASILWFGKYVISASCSPICYLDR
;
A
#
# COMPACT_ATOMS: atom_id res chain seq x y z
N MET A 1 15.12 -10.48 19.37
CA MET A 1 14.40 -9.41 18.65
C MET A 1 13.96 -9.84 17.23
N THR A 2 13.37 -11.03 17.06
CA THR A 2 13.09 -11.65 15.74
C THR A 2 11.59 -11.79 15.43
N MET A 3 10.74 -11.92 16.45
CA MET A 3 9.31 -12.20 16.25
C MET A 3 8.49 -11.09 15.55
N ARG A 4 8.88 -9.81 15.71
CA ARG A 4 8.18 -8.70 15.00
C ARG A 4 8.41 -8.73 13.49
N HIS A 5 9.60 -9.16 13.05
CA HIS A 5 9.96 -9.18 11.64
C HIS A 5 9.24 -10.34 10.91
N GLU A 6 9.11 -11.48 11.58
CA GLU A 6 8.35 -12.63 11.08
C GLU A 6 6.85 -12.33 10.96
N SER A 7 6.28 -11.63 11.95
CA SER A 7 4.87 -11.22 11.92
C SER A 7 4.58 -10.26 10.75
N TRP A 8 5.46 -9.27 10.54
CA TRP A 8 5.33 -8.33 9.43
C TRP A 8 5.46 -9.01 8.07
N ASN A 9 6.50 -9.83 7.87
CA ASN A 9 6.71 -10.54 6.62
C ASN A 9 5.53 -11.48 6.31
N ARG A 10 5.01 -12.19 7.31
CA ARG A 10 3.83 -13.04 7.16
C ARG A 10 2.59 -12.24 6.80
N PHE A 11 2.38 -11.09 7.44
CA PHE A 11 1.28 -10.18 7.08
C PHE A 11 1.39 -9.71 5.63
N CYS A 12 2.57 -9.27 5.19
CA CYS A 12 2.81 -8.85 3.81
C CYS A 12 2.56 -9.99 2.82
N GLN A 13 3.06 -11.18 3.08
CA GLN A 13 2.86 -12.36 2.22
C GLN A 13 1.39 -12.76 2.14
N ASN A 14 0.69 -12.83 3.28
CA ASN A 14 -0.74 -13.15 3.29
C ASN A 14 -1.57 -12.11 2.53
N THR A 15 -1.24 -10.83 2.68
CA THR A 15 -1.93 -9.74 1.98
C THR A 15 -1.64 -9.81 0.48
N SER A 16 -0.39 -10.02 0.09
CA SER A 16 0.02 -10.20 -1.31
C SER A 16 -0.71 -11.37 -1.96
N ASN A 17 -0.81 -12.51 -1.27
CA ASN A 17 -1.52 -13.69 -1.78
C ASN A 17 -3.01 -13.41 -2.02
N ARG A 18 -3.67 -12.71 -1.09
CA ARG A 18 -5.08 -12.33 -1.24
C ARG A 18 -5.30 -11.41 -2.43
N LEU A 19 -4.48 -10.36 -2.54
CA LEU A 19 -4.54 -9.44 -3.68
C LEU A 19 -4.26 -10.13 -5.02
N ALA A 20 -3.29 -11.05 -5.05
CA ALA A 20 -2.96 -11.81 -6.25
C ALA A 20 -4.11 -12.72 -6.70
N ILE A 21 -4.82 -13.36 -5.77
CA ILE A 21 -5.99 -14.19 -6.08
C ILE A 21 -7.10 -13.33 -6.71
N GLU A 22 -7.44 -12.21 -6.08
CA GLU A 22 -8.49 -11.31 -6.57
C GLU A 22 -8.12 -10.73 -7.95
N ALA A 23 -6.88 -10.25 -8.11
CA ALA A 23 -6.40 -9.73 -9.39
C ALA A 23 -6.41 -10.79 -10.50
N LEU A 24 -6.02 -12.03 -10.19
CA LEU A 24 -6.03 -13.14 -11.15
C LEU A 24 -7.45 -13.51 -11.58
N GLN A 25 -8.41 -13.48 -10.66
CA GLN A 25 -9.82 -13.73 -10.97
C GLN A 25 -10.37 -12.66 -11.92
N LEU A 26 -10.11 -11.37 -11.62
CA LEU A 26 -10.52 -10.27 -12.48
C LEU A 26 -9.88 -10.34 -13.87
N PHE A 27 -8.59 -10.65 -13.92
CA PHE A 27 -7.86 -10.80 -15.19
C PHE A 27 -8.45 -11.91 -16.05
N LYS A 28 -8.69 -13.09 -15.47
CA LYS A 28 -9.29 -14.23 -16.18
C LYS A 28 -10.71 -13.93 -16.68
N ALA A 29 -11.51 -13.26 -15.86
CA ALA A 29 -12.85 -12.84 -16.27
C ALA A 29 -12.78 -11.88 -17.46
N HIS A 30 -11.91 -10.87 -17.40
CA HIS A 30 -11.70 -9.93 -18.50
C HIS A 30 -11.27 -10.60 -19.79
N LEU A 31 -10.31 -11.53 -19.75
CA LEU A 31 -9.88 -12.27 -20.94
C LEU A 31 -10.96 -13.19 -21.49
N ASN A 32 -11.79 -13.77 -20.61
CA ASN A 32 -12.89 -14.62 -21.05
C ASN A 32 -13.93 -13.81 -21.83
N ASP A 33 -14.21 -12.59 -21.40
CA ASP A 33 -15.17 -11.68 -22.03
C ASP A 33 -14.57 -10.96 -23.25
N ASN A 34 -13.25 -10.74 -23.26
CA ASN A 34 -12.49 -10.01 -24.30
C ASN A 34 -11.37 -10.87 -24.86
N ARG A 35 -11.74 -11.92 -25.62
CA ARG A 35 -10.79 -12.91 -26.17
C ARG A 35 -9.69 -12.31 -27.05
N GLN A 36 -9.91 -11.14 -27.65
CA GLN A 36 -8.90 -10.43 -28.42
C GLN A 36 -7.68 -9.99 -27.58
N ASP A 37 -7.87 -9.75 -26.28
CA ASP A 37 -6.83 -9.29 -25.36
C ASP A 37 -5.95 -10.44 -24.85
N ASP A 38 -6.33 -11.69 -25.13
CA ASP A 38 -5.61 -12.92 -24.76
C ASP A 38 -4.40 -13.14 -25.69
N GLN A 39 -3.44 -12.21 -25.61
CA GLN A 39 -2.21 -12.19 -26.41
C GLN A 39 -0.99 -12.54 -25.56
N PRO A 40 0.08 -13.11 -26.17
CA PRO A 40 1.34 -13.31 -25.48
C PRO A 40 1.86 -12.00 -24.87
N GLY A 41 2.08 -11.99 -23.56
CA GLY A 41 2.61 -10.81 -22.84
C GLY A 41 1.56 -9.96 -22.11
N CYS A 42 0.26 -10.14 -22.38
CA CYS A 42 -0.81 -9.37 -21.71
C CYS A 42 -0.75 -9.44 -20.18
N GLY A 43 -0.38 -10.59 -19.62
CA GLY A 43 -0.22 -10.77 -18.18
C GLY A 43 0.92 -9.90 -17.58
N ARG A 44 2.00 -9.66 -18.32
CA ARG A 44 3.09 -8.78 -17.87
C ARG A 44 2.62 -7.33 -17.85
N GLU A 45 2.00 -6.87 -18.93
CA GLU A 45 1.45 -5.52 -19.03
C GLU A 45 0.43 -5.23 -17.93
N PHE A 46 -0.44 -6.21 -17.64
CA PHE A 46 -1.37 -6.17 -16.53
C PHE A 46 -0.63 -6.02 -15.19
N LEU A 47 0.33 -6.88 -14.89
CA LEU A 47 1.08 -6.85 -13.63
C LEU A 47 1.84 -5.52 -13.43
N ASP A 48 2.49 -5.01 -14.47
CA ASP A 48 3.22 -3.74 -14.41
C ASP A 48 2.26 -2.57 -14.12
N SER A 49 1.11 -2.56 -14.80
CA SER A 49 0.09 -1.53 -14.64
C SER A 49 -0.53 -1.54 -13.23
N ILE A 50 -0.91 -2.72 -12.72
CA ILE A 50 -1.52 -2.82 -11.39
C ILE A 50 -0.52 -2.50 -10.29
N CYS A 51 0.74 -2.94 -10.40
CA CYS A 51 1.76 -2.69 -9.40
C CYS A 51 2.03 -1.19 -9.25
N LEU A 52 2.15 -0.49 -10.39
CA LEU A 52 2.32 0.96 -10.40
C LEU A 52 1.08 1.68 -9.85
N GLY A 53 -0.12 1.24 -10.25
CA GLY A 53 -1.38 1.82 -9.79
C GLY A 53 -1.58 1.69 -8.28
N ILE A 54 -1.29 0.51 -7.71
CA ILE A 54 -1.35 0.26 -6.27
C ILE A 54 -0.35 1.17 -5.55
N ARG A 55 0.92 1.21 -5.98
CA ARG A 55 1.94 2.07 -5.36
C ARG A 55 1.48 3.53 -5.30
N LYS A 56 1.04 4.09 -6.42
CA LYS A 56 0.56 5.49 -6.48
C LYS A 56 -0.61 5.74 -5.54
N LYS A 57 -1.57 4.81 -5.44
CA LYS A 57 -2.71 4.95 -4.52
C LYS A 57 -2.26 4.99 -3.06
N PHE A 58 -1.27 4.17 -2.69
CA PHE A 58 -0.71 4.17 -1.34
C PHE A 58 0.04 5.48 -1.05
N GLU A 59 0.89 5.94 -1.97
CA GLU A 59 1.64 7.19 -1.84
C GLU A 59 0.73 8.42 -1.71
N LEU A 60 -0.42 8.43 -2.40
CA LEU A 60 -1.41 9.50 -2.27
C LEU A 60 -2.22 9.44 -0.97
N SER A 61 -2.44 8.23 -0.44
CA SER A 61 -3.31 8.03 0.73
C SER A 61 -2.57 8.11 2.07
N LEU A 62 -1.25 7.90 2.06
CA LEU A 62 -0.42 7.85 3.26
C LEU A 62 0.63 8.96 3.23
N SER A 63 1.01 9.44 4.41
CA SER A 63 2.13 10.38 4.54
C SER A 63 3.44 9.78 4.02
N GLN A 64 4.29 10.60 3.41
CA GLN A 64 5.59 10.21 2.87
C GLN A 64 6.47 9.45 3.88
N ARG A 65 6.30 9.69 5.19
CA ARG A 65 7.03 9.01 6.27
C ARG A 65 6.94 7.48 6.24
N TYR A 66 5.88 6.92 5.66
CA TYR A 66 5.67 5.47 5.57
C TYR A 66 6.45 4.81 4.43
N PHE A 67 7.02 5.61 3.52
CA PHE A 67 7.77 5.15 2.35
C PHE A 67 9.28 5.45 2.45
N VAL A 68 9.71 6.08 3.54
CA VAL A 68 11.13 6.36 3.80
C VAL A 68 11.83 5.06 4.15
N SER A 69 13.02 4.83 3.56
CA SER A 69 13.85 3.69 3.91
C SER A 69 14.29 3.80 5.38
N LYS A 70 14.52 2.67 6.06
CA LYS A 70 15.04 2.70 7.43
C LYS A 70 16.39 3.44 7.53
N GLU A 71 17.15 3.49 6.44
CA GLU A 71 18.44 4.15 6.33
C GLU A 71 18.29 5.69 6.29
N ASP A 72 17.21 6.20 5.68
CA ASP A 72 16.93 7.63 5.55
C ASP A 72 16.19 8.25 6.75
N CYS A 73 15.62 7.43 7.64
CA CYS A 73 14.99 7.90 8.89
C CYS A 73 15.95 8.70 9.79
N THR A 74 17.25 8.43 9.71
CA THR A 74 18.26 9.16 10.49
C THR A 74 18.45 10.61 10.02
N LYS A 75 18.11 10.94 8.77
CA LYS A 75 18.20 12.31 8.23
C LYS A 75 16.96 13.16 8.55
N PHE A 76 15.79 12.53 8.69
CA PHE A 76 14.53 13.23 9.00
C PHE A 76 14.43 13.73 10.45
N HIS A 77 15.27 13.23 11.36
CA HIS A 77 15.30 13.69 12.75
C HIS A 77 15.93 15.09 12.94
N ILE A 78 16.57 15.67 11.91
CA ILE A 78 17.25 16.96 12.02
C ILE A 78 16.43 18.12 11.40
N SER A 79 15.52 17.88 10.46
CA SER A 79 14.69 18.94 9.89
C SER A 79 13.35 19.05 10.64
N LYS A 80 13.36 19.80 11.74
CA LYS A 80 12.14 20.35 12.34
C LYS A 80 11.31 21.10 11.28
N GLY A 81 10.00 20.87 11.29
CA GLY A 81 9.01 21.86 10.85
C GLY A 81 8.48 21.71 9.43
N TRP A 82 7.56 20.77 9.22
CA TRP A 82 6.45 21.04 8.30
C TRP A 82 5.17 20.40 8.83
N PHE A 83 4.44 21.18 9.64
CA PHE A 83 3.00 21.03 9.74
C PHE A 83 2.41 21.35 8.37
N SER A 84 1.76 20.38 7.72
CA SER A 84 0.75 20.69 6.70
C SER A 84 -0.62 20.26 7.23
N PRO A 85 -1.61 21.16 7.39
CA PRO A 85 -2.87 20.86 8.08
C PRO A 85 -3.93 20.18 7.21
N TRP A 86 -3.61 19.73 5.99
CA TRP A 86 -4.63 19.32 5.01
C TRP A 86 -4.48 17.84 4.62
N CYS A 87 -5.01 16.96 5.46
CA CYS A 87 -5.43 15.62 5.03
C CYS A 87 -6.86 15.36 5.52
N ALA A 88 -7.78 16.28 5.23
CA ALA A 88 -9.21 15.97 5.20
C ALA A 88 -9.58 15.65 3.75
N SER A 89 -9.35 14.42 3.33
CA SER A 89 -9.99 13.86 2.14
C SER A 89 -10.59 12.52 2.55
N ILE A 90 -11.85 12.60 2.94
CA ILE A 90 -12.71 11.44 3.18
C ILE A 90 -12.90 10.76 1.82
N LEU A 91 -12.04 9.78 1.50
CA LEU A 91 -12.28 8.88 0.38
C LEU A 91 -13.27 7.82 0.85
N TRP A 92 -14.53 8.01 0.47
CA TRP A 92 -15.59 7.01 0.58
C TRP A 92 -15.22 5.78 -0.28
N PHE A 93 -14.65 4.75 0.35
CA PHE A 93 -14.66 3.41 -0.20
C PHE A 93 -15.82 2.65 0.42
N GLY A 94 -16.67 2.09 -0.45
CA GLY A 94 -17.84 1.29 -0.06
C GLY A 94 -17.56 0.39 1.15
N LYS A 95 -18.36 0.60 2.19
CA LYS A 95 -18.51 -0.23 3.39
C LYS A 95 -17.36 -0.29 4.40
N TYR A 96 -16.22 0.36 4.20
CA TYR A 96 -15.14 0.42 5.19
C TYR A 96 -14.76 1.87 5.53
N VAL A 97 -15.37 2.40 6.60
CA VAL A 97 -14.88 3.61 7.26
C VAL A 97 -13.63 3.22 8.05
N ILE A 98 -12.44 3.48 7.50
CA ILE A 98 -11.23 3.47 8.30
C ILE A 98 -11.25 4.75 9.14
N SER A 99 -11.85 4.66 10.33
CA SER A 99 -11.66 5.67 11.38
C SER A 99 -10.18 5.65 11.74
N ALA A 100 -9.40 6.56 11.15
CA ALA A 100 -8.07 6.88 11.63
C ALA A 100 -8.21 7.65 12.95
N SER A 101 -8.50 6.92 14.03
CA SER A 101 -8.36 7.44 15.38
C SER A 101 -6.87 7.68 15.61
N CYS A 102 -6.48 8.94 15.47
CA CYS A 102 -5.14 9.42 15.75
C CYS A 102 -4.94 9.38 17.26
N SER A 103 -4.44 8.26 17.79
CA SER A 103 -3.94 8.21 19.16
C SER A 103 -2.43 8.48 19.15
N PRO A 104 -1.95 9.57 19.77
CA PRO A 104 -0.53 9.77 20.01
C PRO A 104 -0.14 8.90 21.20
N ILE A 105 0.43 7.72 20.97
CA ILE A 105 1.19 7.02 22.01
C ILE A 105 2.67 7.24 21.69
N CYS A 106 3.17 8.39 22.14
CA CYS A 106 4.59 8.60 22.32
C CYS A 106 5.05 7.69 23.47
N TYR A 107 5.61 6.53 23.17
CA TYR A 107 6.48 5.84 24.12
C TYR A 107 7.80 6.61 24.16
N LEU A 108 7.95 7.45 25.18
CA LEU A 108 9.26 7.87 25.68
C LEU A 108 9.79 6.68 26.50
N ASP A 109 10.84 6.01 26.03
CA ASP A 109 11.65 5.12 26.89
C ASP A 109 13.12 5.56 26.79
N ARG A 110 13.57 6.12 27.92
CA ARG A 110 14.92 6.53 28.35
C ARG A 110 15.69 7.57 27.56
#